data_AF-A0A920T423-F1
#
_entry.id   AF-A0A920T423-F1
#
_cell.length_a   1.000
_cell.length_b   1.000
_cell.length_c   1.000
_cell.angle_alpha   90.00
_cell.angle_beta   90.00
_cell.angle_gamma   90.00
#
_symmetry.space_group_name_H-M   'P 1'
#
loop_
_entity.id
_entity.type
_entity.pdbx_description
1 polymer ?
#
loop_
_entity_poly.entity_id
_entity_poly.type
_entity_poly.pdbx_seq_one_letter_code
_entity_poly.pdbx_strand_id
1 'polypeptide(L)'
;MQNRIFICLFIFTFLLGQSVQINEVVSSNGSSFYDEDGDTPDWIELYNTTDQPIDLLGYGITDDPGDLSKWVFPSLYLQPNSFFVLFASDKDRTDNIVQWDAKIDWGDDWSYWIGSSAPIYNWEIPETDISFWSTGESGFGYGDNDDNTETGQVVSVYVRKEFEVDDPSIILKALFHIDYDDGYIAYLNGQEFSRINLGSPGSTVYYNTTTTALHEAEIYSGGFPEGVSIDLDQFPILEGTNTLAVEVHNYSNTSSDLSCIPFLTLGYEVEIDNVVEPNDVLELPGSFLHTNFRLSSGGESIVLSDPDEVAIDSITTGYIETDMSFGRVLEGESWALFNEPTPAASNSTPTFIGALTVQNFL
;
A
#
# COMPACT_ATOMS: atom_id res chain seq x y z
N MET A 1 -29.51 28.30 -67.31
CA MET A 1 -29.85 27.38 -66.19
C MET A 1 -28.63 27.32 -65.29
N GLN A 2 -28.69 27.94 -64.12
CA GLN A 2 -27.57 28.04 -63.17
C GLN A 2 -27.91 27.13 -61.99
N ASN A 3 -27.27 25.97 -61.92
CA ASN A 3 -27.48 25.00 -60.85
C ASN A 3 -26.89 25.56 -59.55
N ARG A 4 -27.75 25.86 -58.59
CA ARG A 4 -27.35 26.16 -57.21
C ARG A 4 -27.26 24.84 -56.45
N ILE A 5 -26.04 24.46 -56.07
CA ILE A 5 -25.78 23.34 -55.17
C ILE A 5 -26.06 23.84 -53.75
N PHE A 6 -27.04 23.24 -53.08
CA PHE A 6 -27.28 23.41 -51.64
C PHE A 6 -26.36 22.44 -50.90
N ILE A 7 -25.41 22.97 -50.13
CA ILE A 7 -24.63 22.19 -49.16
C ILE A 7 -25.37 22.30 -47.83
N CYS A 8 -25.97 21.20 -47.37
CA CYS A 8 -26.47 21.10 -46.01
C CYS A 8 -25.28 20.78 -45.09
N LEU A 9 -24.90 21.75 -44.25
CA LEU A 9 -23.93 21.54 -43.19
C LEU A 9 -24.67 20.90 -42.01
N PHE A 10 -24.47 19.60 -41.77
CA PHE A 10 -24.91 18.97 -40.52
C PHE A 10 -23.88 19.32 -39.45
N ILE A 11 -24.24 20.20 -38.52
CA ILE A 11 -23.49 20.43 -37.28
C ILE A 11 -23.91 19.30 -36.33
N PHE A 12 -23.07 18.28 -36.19
CA PHE A 12 -23.17 17.33 -35.09
C PHE A 12 -22.51 17.97 -33.87
N THR A 13 -23.30 18.40 -32.89
CA THR A 13 -22.81 18.64 -31.54
C THR A 13 -22.72 17.29 -30.85
N PHE A 14 -21.50 16.77 -30.67
CA PHE A 14 -21.27 15.71 -29.70
C PHE A 14 -21.41 16.36 -28.31
N LEU A 15 -22.46 15.98 -27.57
CA LEU A 15 -22.42 16.06 -26.11
C LEU A 15 -21.46 14.94 -25.71
N LEU A 16 -20.21 15.29 -25.39
CA LEU A 16 -19.37 14.36 -24.65
C LEU A 16 -20.05 14.23 -23.28
N GLY A 17 -20.56 13.04 -22.98
CA GLY A 17 -20.90 12.71 -21.59
C GLY A 17 -19.62 12.88 -20.77
N GLN A 18 -19.74 13.50 -19.61
CA GLN A 18 -18.63 13.67 -18.67
C GLN A 18 -18.07 12.30 -18.32
N SER A 19 -16.81 12.03 -18.67
CA SER A 19 -16.21 10.69 -18.56
C SER A 19 -15.79 10.34 -17.13
N VAL A 20 -15.35 11.35 -16.37
CA VAL A 20 -15.03 11.27 -14.94
C VAL A 20 -15.70 12.43 -14.24
N GLN A 21 -16.32 12.18 -13.09
CA GLN A 21 -17.02 13.20 -12.29
C GLN A 21 -16.59 13.15 -10.83
N ILE A 22 -16.74 14.28 -10.14
CA ILE A 22 -16.66 14.33 -8.67
C ILE A 22 -17.98 13.73 -8.14
N ASN A 23 -17.87 12.73 -7.28
CA ASN A 23 -19.00 11.96 -6.78
C ASN A 23 -19.39 12.31 -5.34
N GLU A 24 -18.41 12.39 -4.44
CA GLU A 24 -18.65 12.59 -3.01
C GLU A 24 -17.48 13.38 -2.40
N VAL A 25 -17.77 14.24 -1.43
CA VAL A 25 -16.76 15.05 -0.74
C VAL A 25 -17.03 15.08 0.76
N VAL A 26 -15.98 14.86 1.56
CA VAL A 26 -15.95 15.10 3.00
C VAL A 26 -14.87 16.14 3.29
N SER A 27 -15.25 17.24 3.94
CA SER A 27 -14.34 18.36 4.30
C SER A 27 -14.15 18.53 5.82
N SER A 28 -14.60 17.53 6.58
CA SER A 28 -14.29 17.37 7.99
C SER A 28 -14.45 15.90 8.36
N ASN A 29 -13.41 15.11 8.15
CA ASN A 29 -13.40 13.68 8.47
C ASN A 29 -12.88 13.44 9.90
N GLY A 30 -13.74 12.99 10.80
CA GLY A 30 -13.40 12.70 12.19
C GLY A 30 -13.16 11.22 12.46
N SER A 31 -13.92 10.34 11.79
CA SER A 31 -13.87 8.90 12.01
C SER A 31 -14.42 8.06 10.86
N SER A 32 -14.90 8.68 9.78
CA SER A 32 -15.59 7.98 8.69
C SER A 32 -14.65 7.13 7.81
N PHE A 33 -13.41 7.57 7.61
CA PHE A 33 -12.44 6.88 6.76
C PHE A 33 -11.01 7.20 7.21
N TYR A 34 -10.13 6.20 7.32
CA TYR A 34 -8.76 6.38 7.78
C TYR A 34 -7.79 6.23 6.60
N ASP A 35 -6.72 7.00 6.61
CA ASP A 35 -5.61 6.82 5.67
C ASP A 35 -4.62 5.75 6.15
N GLU A 36 -3.58 5.50 5.36
CA GLU A 36 -2.55 4.50 5.65
C GLU A 36 -1.64 4.83 6.85
N ASP A 37 -1.72 6.06 7.39
CA ASP A 37 -1.00 6.47 8.60
C ASP A 37 -1.88 6.38 9.86
N GLY A 38 -3.15 5.99 9.72
CA GLY A 38 -4.14 5.99 10.80
C GLY A 38 -4.70 7.38 11.13
N ASP A 39 -4.50 8.37 10.25
CA ASP A 39 -5.15 9.68 10.34
C ASP A 39 -6.53 9.63 9.66
N THR A 40 -7.33 10.69 9.83
CA THR A 40 -8.64 10.85 9.15
C THR A 40 -8.66 12.12 8.28
N PRO A 41 -7.92 12.20 7.17
CA PRO A 41 -7.94 13.38 6.31
C PRO A 41 -9.30 13.57 5.61
N ASP A 42 -9.56 14.79 5.18
CA ASP A 42 -10.63 15.09 4.24
C ASP A 42 -10.40 14.34 2.93
N TRP A 43 -11.46 14.08 2.16
CA TRP A 43 -11.33 13.30 0.95
C TRP A 43 -12.35 13.69 -0.12
N ILE A 44 -11.96 13.39 -1.35
CA ILE A 44 -12.73 13.62 -2.57
C ILE A 44 -12.83 12.27 -3.28
N GLU A 45 -14.04 11.91 -3.69
CA GLU A 45 -14.28 10.72 -4.50
C GLU A 45 -14.60 11.08 -5.94
N LEU A 46 -13.99 10.34 -6.86
CA LEU A 46 -14.26 10.38 -8.29
C LEU A 46 -15.03 9.14 -8.73
N TYR A 47 -15.82 9.28 -9.79
CA TYR A 47 -16.54 8.17 -10.42
C TYR A 47 -16.35 8.18 -11.95
N ASN A 48 -16.03 7.02 -12.52
CA ASN A 48 -16.00 6.82 -13.96
C ASN A 48 -17.39 6.42 -14.46
N THR A 49 -18.03 7.29 -15.24
CA THR A 49 -19.39 7.12 -15.75
C THR A 49 -19.48 6.22 -16.99
N THR A 50 -18.33 5.78 -17.51
CA THR A 50 -18.20 5.07 -18.78
C THR A 50 -18.08 3.56 -18.59
N ASP A 51 -18.20 2.83 -19.71
CA ASP A 51 -17.99 1.37 -19.76
C ASP A 51 -16.55 0.98 -20.11
N GLN A 52 -15.62 1.95 -20.19
CA GLN A 52 -14.21 1.75 -20.48
C GLN A 52 -13.33 2.25 -19.33
N PRO A 53 -12.14 1.64 -19.11
CA PRO A 53 -11.17 2.18 -18.17
C PRO A 53 -10.67 3.56 -18.66
N ILE A 54 -10.46 4.48 -17.73
CA ILE A 54 -9.92 5.81 -17.99
C ILE A 54 -8.60 5.95 -17.24
N ASP A 55 -7.53 6.28 -17.97
CA ASP A 55 -6.27 6.70 -17.36
C ASP A 55 -6.38 8.17 -16.95
N LEU A 56 -6.17 8.45 -15.66
CA LEU A 56 -6.21 9.79 -15.09
C LEU A 56 -4.89 10.56 -15.27
N LEU A 57 -3.89 9.99 -15.96
CA LEU A 57 -2.61 10.66 -16.21
C LEU A 57 -2.81 12.09 -16.73
N GLY A 58 -2.32 13.06 -15.96
CA GLY A 58 -2.35 14.47 -16.33
C GLY A 58 -3.68 15.20 -16.02
N TYR A 59 -4.71 14.51 -15.51
CA TYR A 59 -5.90 15.18 -15.01
C TYR A 59 -5.51 16.07 -13.82
N GLY A 60 -6.18 17.21 -13.69
CA GLY A 60 -5.97 18.16 -12.60
C GLY A 60 -7.11 18.11 -11.58
N ILE A 61 -6.79 18.26 -10.29
CA ILE A 61 -7.78 18.54 -9.24
C ILE A 61 -7.30 19.70 -8.37
N THR A 62 -8.21 20.61 -8.07
CA THR A 62 -7.87 21.86 -7.38
C THR A 62 -9.00 22.38 -6.50
N ASP A 63 -8.62 23.01 -5.40
CA ASP A 63 -9.43 23.88 -4.53
C ASP A 63 -9.33 25.37 -4.95
N ASP A 64 -8.47 25.71 -5.91
CA ASP A 64 -8.29 27.06 -6.48
C ASP A 64 -8.69 27.09 -7.96
N PRO A 65 -9.87 27.64 -8.32
CA PRO A 65 -10.29 27.76 -9.72
C PRO A 65 -9.36 28.63 -10.60
N GLY A 66 -8.39 29.34 -10.02
CA GLY A 66 -7.34 30.06 -10.74
C GLY A 66 -6.16 29.19 -11.18
N ASP A 67 -6.04 27.97 -10.65
CA ASP A 67 -4.95 27.03 -10.91
C ASP A 67 -5.51 25.60 -11.07
N LEU A 68 -5.90 25.25 -12.31
CA LEU A 68 -6.54 23.97 -12.63
C LEU A 68 -5.59 22.77 -12.54
N SER A 69 -4.28 23.01 -12.55
CA SER A 69 -3.23 21.99 -12.45
C SER A 69 -2.52 22.02 -11.09
N LYS A 70 -3.19 22.54 -10.04
CA LYS A 70 -2.63 22.63 -8.68
C LYS A 70 -2.14 21.28 -8.14
N TRP A 71 -2.93 20.23 -8.33
CA TRP A 71 -2.48 18.85 -8.14
C TRP A 71 -2.84 18.01 -9.37
N VAL A 72 -1.87 17.23 -9.85
CA VAL A 72 -1.99 16.48 -11.11
C VAL A 72 -1.90 15.00 -10.80
N PHE A 73 -2.86 14.23 -11.30
CA PHE A 73 -2.89 12.78 -11.12
C PHE A 73 -1.68 12.11 -11.83
N PRO A 74 -1.03 11.12 -11.17
CA PRO A 74 -0.16 10.17 -11.86
C PRO A 74 -1.01 9.27 -12.79
N SER A 75 -0.36 8.36 -13.52
CA SER A 75 -1.13 7.35 -14.27
C SER A 75 -1.87 6.47 -13.30
N LEU A 76 -3.18 6.37 -13.50
CA LEU A 76 -4.08 5.61 -12.65
C LEU A 76 -5.30 5.24 -13.49
N TYR A 77 -5.55 3.94 -13.63
CA TYR A 77 -6.68 3.44 -14.41
C TYR A 77 -7.92 3.32 -13.53
N LEU A 78 -8.83 4.30 -13.67
CA LEU A 78 -10.15 4.22 -13.07
C LEU A 78 -11.04 3.28 -13.88
N GLN A 79 -11.33 2.11 -13.32
CA GLN A 79 -12.10 1.06 -13.98
C GLN A 79 -13.54 1.51 -14.32
N PRO A 80 -14.19 0.88 -15.31
CA PRO A 80 -15.58 1.18 -15.67
C PRO A 80 -16.51 1.16 -14.47
N ASN A 81 -17.39 2.15 -14.33
CA ASN A 81 -18.39 2.23 -13.25
C ASN A 81 -17.80 2.04 -11.84
N SER A 82 -16.56 2.48 -11.64
CA SER A 82 -15.82 2.34 -10.38
C SER A 82 -15.54 3.69 -9.74
N PHE A 83 -15.33 3.66 -8.43
CA PHE A 83 -15.05 4.81 -7.59
C PHE A 83 -13.56 4.89 -7.28
N PHE A 84 -13.06 6.10 -7.03
CA PHE A 84 -11.71 6.31 -6.54
C PHE A 84 -11.69 7.41 -5.49
N VAL A 85 -11.15 7.10 -4.31
CA VAL A 85 -11.02 8.04 -3.20
C VAL A 85 -9.61 8.61 -3.16
N LEU A 86 -9.53 9.93 -3.11
CA LEU A 86 -8.31 10.73 -3.00
C LEU A 86 -8.37 11.54 -1.70
N PHE A 87 -7.33 11.48 -0.88
CA PHE A 87 -7.26 12.30 0.34
C PHE A 87 -6.80 13.73 0.04
N ALA A 88 -7.54 14.71 0.56
CA ALA A 88 -7.16 16.12 0.56
C ALA A 88 -6.47 16.46 1.89
N SER A 89 -5.18 16.15 1.98
CA SER A 89 -4.45 16.10 3.25
C SER A 89 -3.23 17.02 3.37
N ASP A 90 -2.78 17.63 2.25
CA ASP A 90 -1.51 18.36 2.11
C ASP A 90 -0.26 17.46 2.26
N LYS A 91 -0.40 16.14 2.14
CA LYS A 91 0.73 15.18 2.19
C LYS A 91 1.44 15.03 0.83
N ASP A 92 0.79 15.40 -0.28
CA ASP A 92 1.33 15.35 -1.65
C ASP A 92 1.94 13.99 -2.05
N ARG A 93 1.18 12.91 -1.84
CA ARG A 93 1.60 11.53 -2.13
C ARG A 93 0.97 11.03 -3.43
N THR A 94 1.80 10.50 -4.31
CA THR A 94 1.39 9.95 -5.60
C THR A 94 1.54 8.43 -5.70
N ASP A 95 2.07 7.79 -4.67
CA ASP A 95 2.32 6.36 -4.66
C ASP A 95 1.01 5.61 -4.40
N ASN A 96 0.52 4.89 -5.40
CA ASN A 96 -0.69 4.08 -5.32
C ASN A 96 -0.36 2.63 -5.63
N ILE A 97 -0.20 1.83 -4.58
CA ILE A 97 -0.01 0.40 -4.70
C ILE A 97 -1.31 -0.23 -5.21
N VAL A 98 -1.30 -0.66 -6.46
CA VAL A 98 -2.41 -1.33 -7.13
C VAL A 98 -2.50 -2.78 -6.70
N GLN A 99 -1.36 -3.42 -6.44
CA GLN A 99 -1.30 -4.83 -6.09
C GLN A 99 -0.13 -5.15 -5.15
N TRP A 100 -0.41 -5.99 -4.16
CA TRP A 100 0.60 -6.60 -3.30
C TRP A 100 0.90 -8.02 -3.77
N ASP A 101 2.17 -8.42 -3.72
CA ASP A 101 2.65 -9.74 -4.11
C ASP A 101 3.59 -10.29 -3.04
N ALA A 102 3.30 -11.49 -2.54
CA ALA A 102 4.20 -12.20 -1.64
C ALA A 102 5.32 -12.89 -2.44
N LYS A 103 6.54 -12.34 -2.33
CA LYS A 103 7.74 -13.00 -2.87
C LYS A 103 8.27 -14.09 -1.97
N ILE A 104 7.99 -13.97 -0.68
CA ILE A 104 8.38 -14.92 0.37
C ILE A 104 7.23 -15.00 1.37
N ASP A 105 6.77 -16.22 1.64
CA ASP A 105 5.70 -16.51 2.59
C ASP A 105 6.08 -17.63 3.57
N TRP A 106 5.28 -17.80 4.63
CA TRP A 106 5.37 -18.91 5.56
C TRP A 106 5.09 -20.24 4.86
N GLY A 107 5.90 -21.26 5.16
CA GLY A 107 5.87 -22.57 4.52
C GLY A 107 6.69 -22.66 3.23
N ASP A 108 7.22 -21.55 2.72
CA ASP A 108 8.14 -21.58 1.57
C ASP A 108 9.39 -22.41 1.85
N ASP A 109 9.96 -23.06 0.83
CA ASP A 109 11.26 -23.71 0.94
C ASP A 109 12.40 -22.67 1.04
N TRP A 110 13.32 -22.91 1.98
CA TRP A 110 14.57 -22.15 2.16
C TRP A 110 15.78 -23.07 2.27
N SER A 111 16.97 -22.52 2.03
CA SER A 111 18.21 -23.11 2.52
C SER A 111 18.47 -22.64 3.95
N TYR A 112 18.81 -23.53 4.86
CA TYR A 112 19.10 -23.19 6.25
C TYR A 112 20.37 -23.87 6.79
N TRP A 113 20.94 -23.23 7.81
CA TRP A 113 22.10 -23.70 8.55
C TRP A 113 21.87 -23.58 10.06
N ILE A 114 22.04 -24.70 10.74
CA ILE A 114 21.91 -24.79 12.19
C ILE A 114 23.18 -24.25 12.86
N GLY A 115 23.03 -23.27 13.77
CA GLY A 115 24.08 -22.63 14.55
C GLY A 115 24.76 -23.52 15.60
N SER A 116 25.10 -24.75 15.25
CA SER A 116 26.03 -25.60 16.01
C SER A 116 27.51 -25.27 15.70
N SER A 117 27.73 -24.56 14.60
CA SER A 117 29.01 -24.01 14.16
C SER A 117 28.77 -22.78 13.26
N ALA A 118 29.79 -21.94 13.08
CA ALA A 118 29.71 -20.81 12.17
C ALA A 118 29.36 -21.26 10.73
N PRO A 119 28.47 -20.55 10.03
CA PRO A 119 28.26 -20.76 8.60
C PRO A 119 29.54 -20.42 7.82
N ILE A 120 29.53 -20.72 6.52
CA ILE A 120 30.58 -20.26 5.62
C ILE A 120 30.68 -18.72 5.65
N TYR A 121 31.90 -18.19 5.52
CA TYR A 121 32.10 -16.75 5.45
C TYR A 121 31.32 -16.16 4.27
N ASN A 122 30.69 -14.99 4.48
CA ASN A 122 29.84 -14.31 3.49
C ASN A 122 28.62 -15.14 3.03
N TRP A 123 28.04 -15.97 3.90
CA TRP A 123 26.88 -16.81 3.55
C TRP A 123 25.67 -16.01 3.04
N GLU A 124 25.54 -14.76 3.50
CA GLU A 124 24.50 -13.80 3.15
C GLU A 124 24.66 -13.20 1.74
N ILE A 125 25.84 -13.34 1.14
CA ILE A 125 26.16 -12.79 -0.19
C ILE A 125 25.62 -13.74 -1.27
N PRO A 126 24.91 -13.22 -2.31
CA PRO A 126 24.27 -14.05 -3.35
C PRO A 126 25.22 -15.04 -4.03
N GLU A 127 26.45 -14.61 -4.35
CA GLU A 127 27.43 -15.44 -5.07
C GLU A 127 28.06 -16.56 -4.22
N THR A 128 27.81 -16.57 -2.91
CA THR A 128 28.35 -17.60 -2.02
C THR A 128 27.61 -18.92 -2.23
N ASP A 129 28.35 -19.96 -2.60
CA ASP A 129 27.82 -21.31 -2.75
C ASP A 129 27.39 -21.87 -1.38
N ILE A 130 26.09 -22.09 -1.24
CA ILE A 130 25.46 -22.71 -0.07
C ILE A 130 24.75 -24.02 -0.44
N SER A 131 25.05 -24.63 -1.60
CA SER A 131 24.37 -25.85 -2.07
C SER A 131 24.47 -27.06 -1.14
N PHE A 132 25.36 -26.98 -0.14
CA PHE A 132 25.52 -27.97 0.94
C PHE A 132 24.68 -27.68 2.18
N TRP A 133 23.96 -26.56 2.24
CA TRP A 133 23.00 -26.25 3.29
C TRP A 133 21.83 -27.22 3.21
N SER A 134 21.17 -27.43 4.35
CA SER A 134 19.94 -28.21 4.37
C SER A 134 18.79 -27.36 3.82
N THR A 135 17.74 -27.99 3.32
CA THR A 135 16.53 -27.30 2.86
C THR A 135 15.36 -27.66 3.75
N GLY A 136 14.49 -26.69 4.01
CA GLY A 136 13.30 -26.86 4.84
C GLY A 136 12.29 -25.75 4.61
N GLU A 137 11.04 -26.00 4.98
CA GLU A 137 9.94 -25.05 4.88
C GLU A 137 10.05 -23.99 6.00
N SER A 138 9.71 -22.74 5.69
CA SER A 138 9.71 -21.60 6.63
C SER A 138 8.84 -21.87 7.85
N GLY A 139 9.23 -21.34 9.01
CA GLY A 139 8.88 -21.89 10.33
C GLY A 139 10.06 -22.65 10.90
N PHE A 140 11.18 -21.95 11.13
CA PHE A 140 12.41 -22.56 11.66
C PHE A 140 12.53 -22.31 13.15
N GLY A 141 12.59 -23.39 13.93
CA GLY A 141 12.55 -23.21 15.37
C GLY A 141 12.49 -24.46 16.21
N TYR A 142 12.08 -24.25 17.45
CA TYR A 142 11.62 -25.29 18.38
C TYR A 142 10.78 -24.64 19.49
N GLY A 143 9.95 -25.43 20.17
CA GLY A 143 9.37 -25.09 21.49
C GLY A 143 7.94 -24.58 21.49
N ASP A 144 7.46 -24.04 20.38
CA ASP A 144 6.13 -23.42 20.16
C ASP A 144 5.13 -24.34 19.43
N ASN A 145 5.61 -25.31 18.63
CA ASN A 145 4.84 -26.30 17.84
C ASN A 145 4.12 -25.74 16.61
N ASP A 146 4.59 -24.64 16.05
CA ASP A 146 4.19 -24.10 14.74
C ASP A 146 5.33 -24.09 13.71
N ASP A 147 6.52 -24.60 14.09
CA ASP A 147 7.63 -24.81 13.18
C ASP A 147 7.37 -25.90 12.13
N ASN A 148 7.51 -25.55 10.86
CA ASN A 148 7.57 -26.54 9.78
C ASN A 148 8.94 -27.23 9.70
N THR A 149 10.01 -26.53 10.10
CA THR A 149 11.39 -27.05 10.19
C THR A 149 11.91 -26.99 11.62
N GLU A 150 11.82 -28.12 12.33
CA GLU A 150 12.36 -28.27 13.67
C GLU A 150 13.90 -28.34 13.67
N THR A 151 14.54 -27.47 14.46
CA THR A 151 16.01 -27.30 14.50
C THR A 151 16.67 -28.01 15.69
N GLY A 152 15.90 -28.30 16.74
CA GLY A 152 16.40 -28.68 18.06
C GLY A 152 17.05 -27.51 18.81
N GLN A 153 17.31 -27.67 20.12
CA GLN A 153 17.78 -26.55 20.94
C GLN A 153 19.13 -25.98 20.47
N VAL A 154 19.09 -24.76 19.93
CA VAL A 154 20.26 -24.02 19.41
C VAL A 154 20.19 -22.54 19.75
N VAL A 155 21.35 -21.89 19.71
CA VAL A 155 21.44 -20.44 19.91
C VAL A 155 21.00 -19.69 18.67
N SER A 156 21.30 -20.19 17.47
CA SER A 156 20.96 -19.49 16.25
C SER A 156 20.62 -20.41 15.09
N VAL A 157 19.86 -19.85 14.16
CA VAL A 157 19.54 -20.44 12.86
C VAL A 157 19.77 -19.39 11.78
N TYR A 158 20.34 -19.82 10.66
CA TYR A 158 20.61 -18.99 9.50
C TYR A 158 19.76 -19.50 8.35
N VAL A 159 19.08 -18.61 7.65
CA VAL A 159 18.20 -18.95 6.53
C VAL A 159 18.50 -18.05 5.34
N ARG A 160 18.48 -18.62 4.13
CA ARG A 160 18.67 -17.88 2.87
C ARG A 160 17.72 -18.41 1.79
N LYS A 161 17.07 -17.49 1.08
CA LYS A 161 16.16 -17.79 -0.03
C LYS A 161 16.36 -16.79 -1.16
N GLU A 162 16.23 -17.31 -2.36
CA GLU A 162 16.22 -16.52 -3.58
C GLU A 162 14.78 -16.28 -4.03
N PHE A 163 14.53 -15.11 -4.61
CA PHE A 163 13.25 -14.75 -5.21
C PHE A 163 13.48 -13.97 -6.52
N GLU A 164 12.52 -14.03 -7.43
CA GLU A 164 12.63 -13.44 -8.77
C GLU A 164 11.77 -12.18 -8.90
N VAL A 165 12.30 -11.19 -9.61
CA VAL A 165 11.63 -9.94 -9.93
C VAL A 165 11.85 -9.60 -11.40
N ASP A 166 10.78 -9.52 -12.18
CA ASP A 166 10.87 -9.28 -13.62
C ASP A 166 11.16 -7.82 -13.97
N ASP A 167 10.52 -6.88 -13.28
CA ASP A 167 10.73 -5.44 -13.48
C ASP A 167 10.70 -4.72 -12.13
N PRO A 168 11.85 -4.30 -11.59
CA PRO A 168 11.89 -3.59 -10.32
C PRO A 168 11.42 -2.13 -10.43
N SER A 169 11.30 -1.56 -11.64
CA SER A 169 10.96 -0.14 -11.83
C SER A 169 9.51 0.20 -11.48
N ILE A 170 8.65 -0.82 -11.44
CA ILE A 170 7.23 -0.71 -11.07
C ILE A 170 6.95 -1.03 -9.59
N ILE A 171 8.00 -1.26 -8.79
CA ILE A 171 7.88 -1.49 -7.34
C ILE A 171 7.86 -0.14 -6.63
N LEU A 172 6.77 0.13 -5.90
CA LEU A 172 6.66 1.31 -5.04
C LEU A 172 7.09 1.04 -3.61
N LYS A 173 6.92 -0.19 -3.13
CA LYS A 173 7.17 -0.54 -1.72
C LYS A 173 7.65 -1.96 -1.56
N ALA A 174 8.57 -2.16 -0.61
CA ALA A 174 9.00 -3.48 -0.18
C ALA A 174 8.87 -3.57 1.35
N LEU A 175 8.12 -4.57 1.81
CA LEU A 175 7.85 -4.81 3.22
C LEU A 175 8.43 -6.16 3.64
N PHE A 176 9.35 -6.12 4.60
CA PHE A 176 9.84 -7.30 5.28
C PHE A 176 9.07 -7.46 6.58
N HIS A 177 8.43 -8.61 6.79
CA HIS A 177 7.88 -8.97 8.09
C HIS A 177 8.62 -10.17 8.64
N ILE A 178 8.70 -10.27 9.96
CA ILE A 178 9.27 -11.44 10.61
C ILE A 178 8.61 -11.69 11.96
N ASP A 179 8.25 -12.94 12.21
CA ASP A 179 8.01 -13.45 13.56
C ASP A 179 9.29 -14.14 14.05
N TYR A 180 9.78 -13.74 15.22
CA TYR A 180 11.09 -14.17 15.71
C TYR A 180 11.14 -14.28 17.24
N ASP A 181 12.14 -15.02 17.73
CA ASP A 181 12.49 -15.11 19.15
C ASP A 181 14.00 -15.42 19.23
N ASP A 182 14.88 -14.55 19.74
CA ASP A 182 14.67 -13.28 20.49
C ASP A 182 15.23 -12.05 19.74
N GLY A 183 15.90 -12.27 18.61
CA GLY A 183 16.55 -11.20 17.85
C GLY A 183 17.10 -11.70 16.54
N TYR A 184 17.18 -10.81 15.55
CA TYR A 184 17.58 -11.19 14.21
C TYR A 184 18.46 -10.14 13.53
N ILE A 185 19.11 -10.54 12.44
CA ILE A 185 19.69 -9.66 11.42
C ILE A 185 19.21 -10.12 10.05
N ALA A 186 18.71 -9.17 9.25
CA ALA A 186 18.19 -9.42 7.91
C ALA A 186 19.03 -8.69 6.84
N TYR A 187 19.24 -9.38 5.72
CA TYR A 187 20.08 -8.97 4.61
C TYR A 187 19.31 -9.09 3.30
N LEU A 188 19.38 -8.05 2.47
CA LEU A 188 18.90 -8.08 1.09
C LEU A 188 20.10 -7.97 0.17
N ASN A 189 20.27 -8.94 -0.71
CA ASN A 189 21.40 -9.01 -1.65
C ASN A 189 22.77 -8.86 -0.94
N GLY A 190 22.88 -9.42 0.26
CA GLY A 190 24.09 -9.38 1.10
C GLY A 190 24.31 -8.08 1.87
N GLN A 191 23.40 -7.10 1.79
CA GLN A 191 23.46 -5.86 2.56
C GLN A 191 22.50 -5.92 3.75
N GLU A 192 23.03 -5.70 4.96
CA GLU A 192 22.23 -5.63 6.19
C GLU A 192 21.29 -4.42 6.14
N PHE A 193 19.99 -4.66 6.21
CA PHE A 193 18.97 -3.60 6.23
C PHE A 193 18.20 -3.50 7.54
N SER A 194 18.17 -4.57 8.35
CA SER A 194 17.46 -4.58 9.63
C SER A 194 18.16 -5.48 10.65
N ARG A 195 18.15 -5.06 11.91
CA ARG A 195 18.79 -5.76 13.05
C ARG A 195 18.05 -5.44 14.34
N ILE A 196 17.72 -6.47 15.11
CA ILE A 196 17.14 -6.35 16.44
C ILE A 196 17.96 -7.16 17.45
N ASN A 197 18.20 -6.59 18.64
CA ASN A 197 18.84 -7.22 19.81
C ASN A 197 20.24 -7.85 19.61
N LEU A 198 20.92 -7.61 18.49
CA LEU A 198 22.22 -8.21 18.16
C LEU A 198 23.35 -7.17 18.02
N GLY A 199 23.43 -6.21 18.94
CA GLY A 199 24.50 -5.21 18.97
C GLY A 199 24.32 -4.08 17.94
N SER A 200 25.42 -3.39 17.60
CA SER A 200 25.37 -2.25 16.68
C SER A 200 25.30 -2.68 15.21
N PRO A 201 24.62 -1.93 14.32
CA PRO A 201 24.57 -2.23 12.90
C PRO A 201 25.96 -2.46 12.28
N GLY A 202 26.08 -3.51 11.46
CA GLY A 202 27.34 -3.92 10.80
C GLY A 202 28.41 -4.52 11.74
N SER A 203 28.12 -4.68 13.04
CA SER A 203 29.04 -5.39 13.94
C SER A 203 28.99 -6.89 13.72
N THR A 204 30.14 -7.55 13.88
CA THR A 204 30.26 -9.01 13.75
C THR A 204 29.47 -9.73 14.84
N VAL A 205 28.60 -10.65 14.42
CA VAL A 205 27.87 -11.58 15.27
C VAL A 205 28.37 -13.00 14.98
N TYR A 206 28.67 -13.75 16.03
CA TYR A 206 29.05 -15.15 15.93
C TYR A 206 27.84 -16.04 16.21
N TYR A 207 27.81 -17.25 15.64
CA TYR A 207 26.72 -18.22 15.81
C TYR A 207 26.35 -18.55 17.28
N ASN A 208 27.27 -18.34 18.23
CA ASN A 208 27.04 -18.56 19.65
C ASN A 208 26.84 -17.27 20.45
N THR A 209 26.60 -16.15 19.77
CA THR A 209 26.23 -14.87 20.37
C THR A 209 24.79 -14.95 20.81
N THR A 210 24.49 -14.57 22.04
CA THR A 210 23.11 -14.44 22.50
C THR A 210 22.63 -13.00 22.32
N THR A 211 21.32 -12.82 22.22
CA THR A 211 20.71 -11.48 22.09
C THR A 211 20.86 -10.66 23.37
N THR A 212 20.68 -9.35 23.25
CA THR A 212 20.82 -8.40 24.37
C THR A 212 19.51 -8.17 25.15
N ALA A 213 18.38 -8.60 24.60
CA ALA A 213 17.05 -8.46 25.19
C ALA A 213 16.17 -9.64 24.77
N LEU A 214 15.12 -9.88 25.55
CA LEU A 214 14.10 -10.89 25.25
C LEU A 214 13.09 -10.33 24.25
N HIS A 215 12.57 -11.21 23.38
CA HIS A 215 11.46 -10.96 22.48
C HIS A 215 10.80 -12.31 22.16
N GLU A 216 9.48 -12.36 22.09
CA GLU A 216 8.74 -13.60 21.88
C GLU A 216 8.03 -13.52 20.52
N ALA A 217 8.01 -14.64 19.81
CA ALA A 217 7.17 -14.81 18.63
C ALA A 217 5.69 -14.72 19.02
N GLU A 218 4.83 -14.24 18.13
CA GLU A 218 3.42 -14.02 18.44
C GLU A 218 2.45 -14.87 17.61
N ILE A 219 2.85 -15.34 16.41
CA ILE A 219 1.95 -16.03 15.47
C ILE A 219 1.36 -17.31 16.10
N TYR A 220 2.15 -18.09 16.84
CA TYR A 220 1.69 -19.31 17.51
C TYR A 220 0.50 -19.07 18.47
N SER A 221 0.35 -17.84 18.96
CA SER A 221 -0.70 -17.41 19.88
C SER A 221 -1.80 -16.59 19.23
N GLY A 222 -1.75 -16.42 17.90
CA GLY A 222 -2.68 -15.64 17.10
C GLY A 222 -2.35 -14.14 17.02
N GLY A 223 -1.12 -13.75 17.34
CA GLY A 223 -0.61 -12.41 17.07
C GLY A 223 -0.07 -12.27 15.64
N PHE A 224 0.74 -11.23 15.43
CA PHE A 224 1.17 -10.79 14.08
C PHE A 224 2.69 -10.62 14.03
N PRO A 225 3.33 -10.88 12.88
CA PRO A 225 4.75 -10.63 12.70
C PRO A 225 5.05 -9.12 12.67
N GLU A 226 6.26 -8.74 13.08
CA GLU A 226 6.71 -7.35 13.06
C GLU A 226 7.14 -6.94 11.65
N GLY A 227 6.68 -5.77 11.19
CA GLY A 227 6.96 -5.23 9.85
C GLY A 227 8.03 -4.13 9.81
N VAL A 228 8.85 -4.15 8.77
CA VAL A 228 9.87 -3.15 8.45
C VAL A 228 9.77 -2.79 6.96
N SER A 229 9.64 -1.50 6.66
CA SER A 229 9.76 -1.01 5.29
C SER A 229 11.22 -1.02 4.85
N ILE A 230 11.50 -1.63 3.70
CA ILE A 230 12.83 -1.60 3.09
C ILE A 230 12.95 -0.29 2.31
N ASP A 231 14.00 0.49 2.58
CA ASP A 231 14.36 1.67 1.79
C ASP A 231 14.95 1.22 0.45
N LEU A 232 14.15 1.30 -0.63
CA LEU A 232 14.53 0.85 -1.96
C LEU A 232 15.66 1.69 -2.59
N ASP A 233 15.88 2.93 -2.13
CA ASP A 233 17.02 3.73 -2.58
C ASP A 233 18.33 3.22 -1.98
N GLN A 234 18.29 2.76 -0.72
CA GLN A 234 19.45 2.24 -0.02
C GLN A 234 19.69 0.74 -0.28
N PHE A 235 18.62 -0.03 -0.48
CA PHE A 235 18.62 -1.48 -0.63
C PHE A 235 17.75 -1.88 -1.85
N PRO A 236 18.23 -1.62 -3.07
CA PRO A 236 17.43 -1.83 -4.27
C PRO A 236 17.15 -3.32 -4.51
N ILE A 237 15.90 -3.59 -4.90
CA ILE A 237 15.51 -4.84 -5.53
C ILE A 237 16.02 -4.81 -6.97
N LEU A 238 16.67 -5.88 -7.40
CA LEU A 238 17.30 -6.00 -8.71
C LEU A 238 16.38 -6.74 -9.68
N GLU A 239 16.55 -6.50 -10.98
CA GLU A 239 15.94 -7.33 -12.01
C GLU A 239 16.56 -8.74 -11.98
N GLY A 240 15.72 -9.77 -12.02
CA GLY A 240 16.06 -11.18 -11.89
C GLY A 240 16.17 -11.65 -10.45
N THR A 241 17.15 -12.51 -10.20
CA THR A 241 17.34 -13.18 -8.90
C THR A 241 17.84 -12.21 -7.83
N ASN A 242 17.09 -12.14 -6.73
CA ASN A 242 17.45 -11.45 -5.50
C ASN A 242 17.61 -12.47 -4.37
N THR A 243 18.32 -12.10 -3.31
CA THR A 243 18.53 -12.96 -2.13
C THR A 243 18.07 -12.27 -0.86
N LEU A 244 17.18 -12.91 -0.10
CA LEU A 244 16.90 -12.56 1.29
C LEU A 244 17.63 -13.56 2.19
N ALA A 245 18.33 -13.04 3.20
CA ALA A 245 19.05 -13.82 4.21
C ALA A 245 18.70 -13.30 5.61
N VAL A 246 18.54 -14.21 6.57
CA VAL A 246 18.26 -13.86 7.97
C VAL A 246 19.06 -14.76 8.89
N GLU A 247 19.65 -14.19 9.95
CA GLU A 247 20.08 -14.95 11.13
C GLU A 247 19.19 -14.58 12.32
N VAL A 248 18.69 -15.59 13.05
CA VAL A 248 17.95 -15.41 14.30
C VAL A 248 18.77 -15.98 15.45
N HIS A 249 18.68 -15.36 16.62
CA HIS A 249 19.44 -15.72 17.80
C HIS A 249 18.57 -15.71 19.06
N ASN A 250 18.88 -16.62 19.97
CA ASN A 250 18.29 -16.73 21.30
C ASN A 250 18.99 -15.82 22.32
N TYR A 251 18.27 -15.43 23.37
CA TYR A 251 18.76 -14.68 24.52
C TYR A 251 19.66 -15.51 25.44
N SER A 252 19.51 -16.84 25.42
CA SER A 252 20.36 -17.74 26.19
C SER A 252 20.66 -19.05 25.48
N ASN A 253 21.78 -19.68 25.84
CA ASN A 253 22.14 -21.02 25.35
C ASN A 253 21.25 -22.15 25.90
N THR A 254 20.25 -21.81 26.70
CA THR A 254 19.32 -22.73 27.34
C THR A 254 17.87 -22.30 27.12
N SER A 255 17.60 -21.51 26.06
CA SER A 255 16.24 -21.07 25.73
C SER A 255 15.32 -22.26 25.52
N SER A 256 14.04 -22.09 25.87
CA SER A 256 13.02 -23.13 25.67
C SER A 256 12.62 -23.28 24.21
N ASP A 257 12.84 -22.21 23.45
CA ASP A 257 12.24 -21.92 22.16
C ASP A 257 13.20 -21.14 21.26
N LEU A 258 12.82 -21.04 19.99
CA LEU A 258 13.36 -20.15 18.96
C LEU A 258 12.34 -20.18 17.83
N SER A 259 12.03 -19.04 17.23
CA SER A 259 11.16 -18.99 16.05
C SER A 259 11.78 -18.10 14.98
N CYS A 260 11.56 -18.43 13.72
CA CYS A 260 11.96 -17.61 12.57
C CYS A 260 11.03 -17.86 11.40
N ILE A 261 10.14 -16.89 11.17
CA ILE A 261 9.15 -16.89 10.09
C ILE A 261 9.27 -15.56 9.32
N PRO A 262 10.18 -15.47 8.35
CA PRO A 262 10.33 -14.28 7.50
C PRO A 262 9.32 -14.26 6.35
N PHE A 263 8.85 -13.06 6.02
CA PHE A 263 7.98 -12.74 4.88
C PHE A 263 8.57 -11.57 4.08
N LEU A 264 8.34 -11.55 2.78
CA LEU A 264 8.67 -10.41 1.91
C LEU A 264 7.52 -10.15 0.95
N THR A 265 6.97 -8.94 1.03
CA THR A 265 5.87 -8.48 0.18
C THR A 265 6.31 -7.25 -0.63
N LEU A 266 6.03 -7.26 -1.93
CA LEU A 266 6.28 -6.13 -2.82
C LEU A 266 4.96 -5.50 -3.24
N GLY A 267 4.90 -4.17 -3.19
CA GLY A 267 3.76 -3.37 -3.64
C GLY A 267 4.06 -2.72 -4.98
N TYR A 268 3.22 -3.00 -5.97
CA TYR A 268 3.39 -2.59 -7.36
C TYR A 268 2.44 -1.45 -7.75
N GLU A 269 2.89 -0.55 -8.62
CA GLU A 269 2.05 0.54 -9.17
C GLU A 269 1.06 0.07 -10.27
N VAL A 270 1.20 -1.18 -10.73
CA VAL A 270 0.35 -1.81 -11.74
C VAL A 270 -0.02 -3.23 -11.34
N GLU A 271 -1.06 -3.78 -11.97
CA GLU A 271 -1.33 -5.22 -11.91
C GLU A 271 -0.21 -5.99 -12.61
N ILE A 272 0.22 -7.10 -12.01
CA ILE A 272 1.23 -8.02 -12.55
C ILE A 272 0.65 -9.43 -12.74
N ASP A 273 1.27 -10.20 -13.63
CA ASP A 273 0.93 -11.60 -13.84
C ASP A 273 1.51 -12.50 -12.72
N ASN A 274 0.84 -13.61 -12.43
CA ASN A 274 1.28 -14.64 -11.46
C ASN A 274 1.51 -14.12 -10.03
N VAL A 275 0.71 -13.15 -9.60
CA VAL A 275 0.70 -12.69 -8.20
C VAL A 275 0.47 -13.84 -7.23
N VAL A 276 1.16 -13.80 -6.11
CA VAL A 276 0.90 -14.60 -4.92
C VAL A 276 0.26 -13.69 -3.89
N GLU A 277 -0.97 -14.03 -3.49
CA GLU A 277 -1.68 -13.30 -2.45
C GLU A 277 -0.88 -13.34 -1.13
N PRO A 278 -0.63 -12.18 -0.49
CA PRO A 278 0.02 -12.15 0.80
C PRO A 278 -0.77 -12.88 1.88
N ASN A 279 -0.04 -13.43 2.85
CA ASN A 279 -0.63 -14.14 3.98
C ASN A 279 -1.55 -13.21 4.79
N ASP A 280 -2.72 -13.72 5.20
CA ASP A 280 -3.71 -12.99 5.98
C ASP A 280 -3.19 -12.53 7.36
N VAL A 281 -2.07 -13.10 7.83
CA VAL A 281 -1.40 -12.67 9.08
C VAL A 281 -0.63 -11.37 8.92
N LEU A 282 -0.45 -10.86 7.71
CA LEU A 282 0.27 -9.62 7.43
C LEU A 282 -0.69 -8.43 7.47
N GLU A 283 -0.37 -7.43 8.29
CA GLU A 283 -1.04 -6.13 8.26
C GLU A 283 -0.41 -5.25 7.16
N LEU A 284 -0.88 -5.43 5.92
CA LEU A 284 -0.42 -4.59 4.81
C LEU A 284 -1.13 -3.23 4.81
N PRO A 285 -0.39 -2.12 4.67
CA PRO A 285 -1.00 -0.80 4.63
C PRO A 285 -1.81 -0.62 3.35
N GLY A 286 -2.90 0.14 3.45
CA GLY A 286 -3.53 0.74 2.27
C GLY A 286 -2.54 1.65 1.54
N SER A 287 -2.88 2.01 0.31
CA SER A 287 -2.15 3.01 -0.46
C SER A 287 -3.17 3.95 -1.07
N PHE A 288 -3.07 5.22 -0.71
CA PHE A 288 -3.99 6.24 -1.19
C PHE A 288 -3.21 7.40 -1.79
N LEU A 289 -3.82 8.08 -2.75
CA LEU A 289 -3.29 9.34 -3.25
C LEU A 289 -3.63 10.45 -2.25
N HIS A 290 -2.71 11.40 -2.09
CA HIS A 290 -2.88 12.57 -1.24
C HIS A 290 -2.57 13.85 -2.02
N THR A 291 -3.50 14.80 -2.06
CA THR A 291 -3.24 16.11 -2.67
C THR A 291 -2.28 16.94 -1.84
N ASN A 292 -1.74 17.99 -2.47
CA ASN A 292 -0.96 19.07 -1.85
C ASN A 292 -1.83 20.20 -1.26
N PHE A 293 -3.09 19.89 -0.92
CA PHE A 293 -4.01 20.83 -0.28
C PHE A 293 -4.96 20.10 0.68
N ARG A 294 -5.68 20.86 1.48
CA ARG A 294 -6.77 20.39 2.36
C ARG A 294 -8.05 21.11 2.00
N LEU A 295 -9.18 20.54 2.39
CA LEU A 295 -10.47 21.18 2.19
C LEU A 295 -10.84 22.09 3.37
N SER A 296 -11.48 23.21 3.05
CA SER A 296 -12.12 24.06 4.04
C SER A 296 -13.48 23.49 4.46
N SER A 297 -13.64 23.20 5.75
CA SER A 297 -14.92 22.78 6.34
C SER A 297 -16.03 23.85 6.21
N GLY A 298 -15.66 25.12 5.94
CA GLY A 298 -16.59 26.21 5.68
C GLY A 298 -17.19 26.22 4.27
N GLY A 299 -16.72 25.31 3.41
CA GLY A 299 -17.05 25.22 2.00
C GLY A 299 -15.95 25.76 1.10
N GLU A 300 -15.80 25.12 -0.06
CA GLU A 300 -14.74 25.37 -1.03
C GLU A 300 -15.16 24.94 -2.44
N SER A 301 -14.53 25.52 -3.46
CA SER A 301 -14.75 25.08 -4.85
C SER A 301 -13.72 24.03 -5.21
N ILE A 302 -14.18 22.84 -5.61
CA ILE A 302 -13.33 21.77 -6.12
C ILE A 302 -13.58 21.67 -7.63
N VAL A 303 -12.52 21.67 -8.42
CA VAL A 303 -12.57 21.56 -9.87
C VAL A 303 -11.73 20.38 -10.31
N LEU A 304 -12.30 19.54 -11.18
CA LEU A 304 -11.62 18.47 -11.90
C LEU A 304 -11.42 18.94 -13.35
N SER A 305 -10.21 18.86 -13.87
CA SER A 305 -9.87 19.23 -15.24
C SER A 305 -9.19 18.10 -16.00
N ASP A 306 -9.32 18.13 -17.33
CA ASP A 306 -8.55 17.26 -18.21
C ASP A 306 -7.08 17.73 -18.37
N PRO A 307 -6.22 16.96 -19.07
CA PRO A 307 -4.82 17.33 -19.28
C PRO A 307 -4.58 18.59 -20.12
N ASP A 308 -5.60 19.12 -20.80
CA ASP A 308 -5.54 20.38 -21.55
C ASP A 308 -5.99 21.58 -20.68
N GLU A 309 -6.11 21.38 -19.35
CA GLU A 309 -6.61 22.33 -18.36
C GLU A 309 -8.04 22.81 -18.66
N VAL A 310 -8.88 21.95 -19.26
CA VAL A 310 -10.31 22.21 -19.43
C VAL A 310 -11.05 21.60 -18.25
N ALA A 311 -11.76 22.43 -17.49
CA ALA A 311 -12.62 21.95 -16.41
C ALA A 311 -13.68 20.98 -16.96
N ILE A 312 -13.66 19.74 -16.45
CA ILE A 312 -14.60 18.68 -16.81
C ILE A 312 -15.70 18.53 -15.77
N ASP A 313 -15.41 18.70 -14.47
CA ASP A 313 -16.41 18.79 -13.40
C ASP A 313 -16.05 19.86 -12.38
N SER A 314 -17.05 20.36 -11.65
CA SER A 314 -16.80 21.24 -10.52
C SER A 314 -17.93 21.21 -9.52
N ILE A 315 -17.61 21.38 -8.24
CA ILE A 315 -18.57 21.53 -7.16
C ILE A 315 -18.12 22.65 -6.23
N THR A 316 -19.08 23.37 -5.64
CA THR A 316 -18.80 24.22 -4.48
C THR A 316 -19.45 23.56 -3.27
N THR A 317 -18.63 23.01 -2.39
CA THR A 317 -19.08 22.47 -1.12
C THR A 317 -19.50 23.64 -0.24
N GLY A 318 -20.68 23.57 0.36
CA GLY A 318 -21.05 24.50 1.42
C GLY A 318 -20.36 24.10 2.73
N TYR A 319 -20.89 24.58 3.86
CA TYR A 319 -20.52 23.98 5.14
C TYR A 319 -20.98 22.52 5.18
N ILE A 320 -20.05 21.60 5.48
CA ILE A 320 -20.30 20.17 5.70
C ILE A 320 -19.96 19.88 7.17
N GLU A 321 -20.89 19.26 7.90
CA GLU A 321 -20.64 18.86 9.29
C GLU A 321 -19.64 17.68 9.35
N THR A 322 -18.96 17.54 10.48
CA THR A 322 -18.00 16.44 10.68
C THR A 322 -18.66 15.09 10.47
N ASP A 323 -17.96 14.19 9.76
CA ASP A 323 -18.42 12.85 9.38
C ASP A 323 -19.70 12.84 8.51
N MET A 324 -20.04 13.96 7.87
CA MET A 324 -21.03 14.02 6.79
C MET A 324 -20.34 14.24 5.45
N SER A 325 -21.04 13.91 4.37
CA SER A 325 -20.57 14.15 3.02
C SER A 325 -21.56 14.97 2.20
N PHE A 326 -21.04 15.59 1.15
CA PHE A 326 -21.83 16.18 0.08
C PHE A 326 -21.53 15.42 -1.20
N GLY A 327 -22.55 14.81 -1.79
CA GLY A 327 -22.36 13.88 -2.91
C GLY A 327 -23.52 13.85 -3.91
N ARG A 328 -23.28 13.21 -5.05
CA ARG A 328 -24.27 12.91 -6.08
C ARG A 328 -25.12 11.72 -5.66
N VAL A 329 -26.44 11.85 -5.67
CA VAL A 329 -27.37 10.74 -5.38
C VAL A 329 -27.27 9.69 -6.48
N LEU A 330 -26.85 8.47 -6.13
CA LEU A 330 -26.66 7.34 -7.05
C LEU A 330 -25.88 7.76 -8.31
N GLU A 331 -24.77 8.48 -8.11
CA GLU A 331 -23.84 8.93 -9.15
C GLU A 331 -24.51 9.80 -10.24
N GLY A 332 -25.71 10.34 -9.95
CA GLY A 332 -26.49 11.14 -10.88
C GLY A 332 -26.18 12.63 -10.82
N GLU A 333 -27.07 13.44 -11.39
CA GLU A 333 -26.90 14.90 -11.44
C GLU A 333 -27.36 15.63 -10.17
N SER A 334 -28.05 14.92 -9.26
CA SER A 334 -28.64 15.52 -8.06
C SER A 334 -27.67 15.45 -6.89
N TRP A 335 -27.32 16.60 -6.32
CA TRP A 335 -26.48 16.68 -5.13
C TRP A 335 -27.31 16.72 -3.85
N ALA A 336 -26.81 16.07 -2.79
CA ALA A 336 -27.41 16.08 -1.46
C ALA A 336 -26.36 15.95 -0.36
N LEU A 337 -26.75 16.30 0.87
CA LEU A 337 -25.97 15.97 2.06
C LEU A 337 -26.33 14.56 2.54
N PHE A 338 -25.34 13.76 2.91
CA PHE A 338 -25.48 12.43 3.48
C PHE A 338 -24.94 12.43 4.91
N ASN A 339 -25.64 11.78 5.83
CA ASN A 339 -25.16 11.59 7.20
C ASN A 339 -24.17 10.43 7.36
N GLU A 340 -24.12 9.54 6.38
CA GLU A 340 -23.20 8.41 6.35
C GLU A 340 -22.46 8.47 5.01
N PRO A 341 -21.19 8.91 4.99
CA PRO A 341 -20.37 8.90 3.80
C PRO A 341 -20.16 7.48 3.26
N THR A 342 -19.96 7.34 1.96
CA THR A 342 -19.83 6.03 1.29
C THR A 342 -18.55 5.92 0.47
N PRO A 343 -17.36 6.00 1.10
CA PRO A 343 -16.09 5.91 0.37
C PRO A 343 -16.00 4.60 -0.43
N ALA A 344 -15.60 4.74 -1.68
CA ALA A 344 -15.49 3.70 -2.71
C ALA A 344 -16.82 3.00 -3.07
N ALA A 345 -17.97 3.62 -2.83
CA ALA A 345 -19.28 3.01 -3.06
C ALA A 345 -20.36 4.00 -3.50
N SER A 346 -21.47 3.48 -4.03
CA SER A 346 -22.59 4.32 -4.45
C SER A 346 -23.24 5.06 -3.28
N ASN A 347 -23.49 6.36 -3.52
CA ASN A 347 -24.18 7.28 -2.62
C ASN A 347 -25.67 6.94 -2.48
N SER A 348 -25.97 5.96 -1.62
CA SER A 348 -27.29 5.34 -1.47
C SER A 348 -27.87 5.43 -0.06
N THR A 349 -27.16 6.11 0.85
CA THR A 349 -27.58 6.36 2.23
C THR A 349 -28.64 7.48 2.30
N PRO A 350 -29.36 7.64 3.44
CA PRO A 350 -30.36 8.69 3.59
C PRO A 350 -29.80 10.10 3.34
N THR A 351 -30.56 10.90 2.60
CA THR A 351 -30.12 12.25 2.16
C THR A 351 -30.97 13.37 2.72
N PHE A 352 -30.36 14.55 2.82
CA PHE A 352 -31.04 15.83 3.06
C PHE A 352 -30.97 16.69 1.79
N ILE A 353 -32.13 16.93 1.18
CA ILE A 353 -32.26 17.76 -0.03
C ILE A 353 -32.73 19.16 0.37
N GLY A 354 -31.92 20.19 0.09
CA GLY A 354 -32.36 21.60 0.13
C GLY A 354 -32.06 22.42 1.39
N ALA A 355 -30.93 22.22 2.06
CA ALA A 355 -30.58 23.03 3.22
C ALA A 355 -30.10 24.46 2.84
N LEU A 356 -31.03 25.40 2.67
CA LEU A 356 -30.78 26.77 3.11
C LEU A 356 -30.95 26.76 4.64
N THR A 357 -29.83 26.67 5.35
CA THR A 357 -29.66 26.66 6.83
C THR A 357 -30.09 25.40 7.58
N VAL A 358 -29.17 24.86 8.37
CA VAL A 358 -29.38 23.80 9.37
C VAL A 358 -30.39 24.30 10.42
N GLN A 359 -31.39 23.49 10.76
CA GLN A 359 -32.23 23.76 11.92
C GLN A 359 -31.38 23.59 13.19
N ASN A 360 -31.18 24.67 13.95
CA ASN A 360 -30.60 24.59 15.30
C ASN A 360 -31.45 23.64 16.16
N PHE A 361 -30.85 22.54 16.62
CA PHE A 361 -31.42 21.73 17.69
C PHE A 361 -31.06 22.36 19.03
N LEU A 362 -32.10 22.69 19.81
CA LEU A 362 -32.02 23.16 21.20
C LEU A 362 -31.68 22.02 22.15
#